data_AF-A0A524GS44-F1
#
_entry.id   AF-A0A524GS44-F1
#
_cell.length_a   1.000
_cell.length_b   1.000
_cell.length_c   1.000
_cell.angle_alpha   90.00
_cell.angle_beta   90.00
_cell.angle_gamma   90.00
#
_symmetry.space_group_name_H-M   'P 1'
#
loop_
_entity.id
_entity.type
_entity.pdbx_description
1 polymer ?
#
loop_
_entity_poly.entity_id
_entity_poly.type
_entity_poly.pdbx_seq_one_letter_code
_entity_poly.pdbx_strand_id
1 'polypeptide(L)'
;MRVSGILILVVVFSMAVVVILQSRDVTAKKDALTVITTQLVEEGIEGIRFDRERALELIAVLEGLAADPQTIPNHLEDLKTISATAAQWAAGAASPSPELHASVALRAAVGELREYAVRPTLSGLDKVRFKLEQARLALTTTVAGDGTTAPSGLVTEGVRDRIQNLEAAQKERALEIDEDLGP
;
A
#
# COMPACT_ATOMS: atom_id res chain seq x y z
N MET A 1 44.54 4.81 -40.26
CA MET A 1 43.20 5.21 -39.77
C MET A 1 42.14 4.10 -39.77
N ARG A 2 42.48 2.80 -39.94
CA ARG A 2 41.50 1.68 -39.91
C ARG A 2 41.33 1.01 -38.54
N VAL A 3 42.35 1.09 -37.68
CA VAL A 3 42.36 0.44 -36.35
C VAL A 3 41.50 1.20 -35.34
N SER A 4 41.40 2.53 -35.45
CA SER A 4 40.60 3.37 -34.52
C SER A 4 39.08 3.13 -34.65
N GLY A 5 38.59 2.91 -35.88
CA GLY A 5 37.16 2.65 -36.11
C GLY A 5 36.69 1.29 -35.57
N ILE A 6 37.55 0.28 -35.60
CA ILE A 6 37.25 -1.06 -35.06
C ILE A 6 37.19 -1.02 -33.52
N LEU A 7 38.07 -0.26 -32.88
CA LEU A 7 38.09 -0.10 -31.43
C LEU A 7 36.81 0.58 -30.91
N ILE A 8 36.33 1.61 -31.59
CA ILE A 8 35.07 2.30 -31.21
C ILE A 8 33.88 1.35 -31.34
N LEU A 9 33.82 0.55 -32.42
CA LEU A 9 32.71 -0.39 -32.64
C LEU A 9 32.66 -1.48 -31.56
N VAL A 10 33.81 -2.00 -31.14
CA VAL A 10 33.90 -2.99 -30.05
C VAL A 10 33.42 -2.40 -28.72
N VAL A 11 33.76 -1.15 -28.41
CA VAL A 11 33.31 -0.47 -27.18
C VAL A 11 31.80 -0.27 -27.19
N VAL A 12 31.23 0.18 -28.31
CA VAL A 12 29.77 0.38 -28.44
C VAL A 12 29.02 -0.95 -28.34
N PHE A 13 29.54 -2.01 -28.98
CA PHE A 13 28.94 -3.34 -28.90
C PHE A 13 29.00 -3.90 -27.48
N SER A 14 30.12 -3.70 -26.78
CA SER A 14 30.28 -4.11 -25.38
C SER A 14 29.29 -3.36 -24.48
N MET A 15 29.11 -2.05 -24.69
CA MET A 15 28.16 -1.24 -23.95
C MET A 15 26.71 -1.67 -24.21
N ALA A 16 26.36 -1.98 -25.47
CA ALA A 16 25.04 -2.50 -25.81
C ALA A 16 24.76 -3.87 -25.17
N VAL A 17 25.76 -4.76 -25.14
CA VAL A 17 25.65 -6.07 -24.47
C VAL A 17 25.48 -5.90 -22.96
N VAL A 18 26.20 -4.97 -22.33
CA VAL A 18 26.03 -4.66 -20.89
C VAL A 18 24.62 -4.12 -20.61
N VAL A 19 24.10 -3.23 -21.45
CA VAL A 19 22.73 -2.70 -21.31
C VAL A 19 21.68 -3.80 -21.49
N ILE A 20 21.89 -4.73 -22.42
CA ILE A 20 21.00 -5.89 -22.64
C ILE A 20 21.09 -6.91 -21.48
N LEU A 21 22.27 -7.09 -20.89
CA LEU A 21 22.42 -7.96 -19.72
C LEU A 21 21.77 -7.34 -18.47
N GLN A 22 21.94 -6.03 -18.26
CA GLN A 22 21.29 -5.30 -17.18
C GLN A 22 19.77 -5.27 -17.34
N SER A 23 19.25 -5.15 -18.57
CA SER A 23 17.80 -5.16 -18.80
C SER A 23 17.18 -6.51 -18.45
N ARG A 24 17.85 -7.63 -18.79
CA ARG A 24 17.37 -8.99 -18.45
C ARG A 24 17.38 -9.26 -16.94
N ASP A 25 18.38 -8.76 -16.23
CA ASP A 25 18.47 -8.89 -14.76
C ASP A 25 17.36 -8.11 -14.05
N VAL A 26 16.98 -6.94 -14.58
CA VAL A 26 15.86 -6.15 -14.07
C VAL A 26 14.53 -6.84 -14.35
N THR A 27 14.35 -7.46 -15.52
CA THR A 27 13.13 -8.20 -15.83
C THR A 27 12.96 -9.45 -14.97
N ALA A 28 14.01 -10.25 -14.75
CA ALA A 28 13.95 -11.41 -13.87
C ALA A 28 13.64 -11.05 -12.41
N LYS A 29 14.21 -9.94 -11.91
CA LYS A 29 13.89 -9.42 -10.57
C LYS A 29 12.46 -8.88 -10.48
N LYS A 30 11.94 -8.26 -11.54
CA LYS A 30 10.55 -7.82 -11.63
C LYS A 30 9.59 -9.00 -11.61
N ASP A 31 9.84 -10.04 -12.41
CA ASP A 31 9.00 -11.25 -12.43
C ASP A 31 9.01 -11.97 -11.07
N ALA A 32 10.18 -12.09 -10.44
CA ALA A 32 10.30 -12.64 -9.10
C ALA A 32 9.58 -11.79 -8.04
N LEU A 33 9.68 -10.46 -8.11
CA LEU A 33 8.92 -9.57 -7.22
C LEU A 33 7.42 -9.76 -7.44
N THR A 34 6.93 -9.72 -8.68
CA THR A 34 5.50 -9.87 -9.00
C THR A 34 4.92 -11.18 -8.47
N VAL A 35 5.69 -12.28 -8.54
CA VAL A 35 5.32 -13.59 -7.97
C VAL A 35 5.27 -13.55 -6.44
N ILE A 36 6.22 -12.89 -5.78
CA ILE A 36 6.20 -12.71 -4.32
C ILE A 36 5.01 -11.83 -3.91
N THR A 37 4.71 -10.78 -4.67
CA THR A 37 3.61 -9.85 -4.33
C THR A 37 2.22 -10.46 -4.49
N THR A 38 2.05 -11.44 -5.38
CA THR A 38 0.80 -12.21 -5.49
C THR A 38 0.67 -13.26 -4.38
N GLN A 39 1.78 -13.69 -3.76
CA GLN A 39 1.75 -14.65 -2.65
C GLN A 39 1.55 -14.00 -1.27
N LEU A 40 1.86 -12.72 -1.10
CA LEU A 40 1.54 -11.98 0.13
C LEU A 40 0.10 -11.48 0.13
N VAL A 41 -0.85 -12.41 0.18
CA VAL A 41 -2.27 -12.10 0.47
C VAL A 41 -2.53 -12.50 1.92
N GLU A 42 -3.34 -11.71 2.62
CA GLU A 42 -3.77 -12.06 3.97
C GLU A 42 -4.60 -13.34 3.94
N GLU A 43 -4.15 -14.35 4.67
CA GLU A 43 -4.78 -15.66 4.70
C GLU A 43 -6.16 -15.58 5.36
N GLY A 44 -7.19 -16.05 4.65
CA GLY A 44 -8.57 -16.08 5.14
C GLY A 44 -9.43 -14.85 4.81
N ILE A 45 -8.91 -13.86 4.07
CA ILE A 45 -9.71 -12.72 3.58
C ILE A 45 -10.05 -12.90 2.10
N GLU A 46 -11.34 -12.93 1.79
CA GLU A 46 -11.82 -12.88 0.41
C GLU A 46 -11.68 -11.47 -0.16
N GLY A 47 -10.94 -11.35 -1.26
CA GLY A 47 -10.72 -10.08 -1.93
C GLY A 47 -11.96 -9.59 -2.66
N ILE A 48 -12.35 -8.33 -2.43
CA ILE A 48 -13.46 -7.69 -3.16
C ILE A 48 -12.93 -6.60 -4.10
N ARG A 49 -13.74 -6.23 -5.10
CA ARG A 49 -13.39 -5.15 -6.02
C ARG A 49 -13.28 -3.82 -5.26
N PHE A 50 -12.22 -3.08 -5.54
CA PHE A 50 -12.02 -1.73 -5.00
C PHE A 50 -13.13 -0.78 -5.44
N ASP A 51 -13.76 -0.10 -4.48
CA ASP A 51 -14.77 0.94 -4.72
C ASP A 51 -14.19 2.31 -4.37
N ARG A 52 -13.95 3.11 -5.41
CA ARG A 52 -13.31 4.42 -5.30
C ARG A 52 -14.21 5.48 -4.65
N GLU A 53 -15.50 5.48 -4.97
CA GLU A 53 -16.45 6.44 -4.39
C GLU A 53 -16.57 6.16 -2.89
N ARG A 54 -16.76 4.88 -2.55
CA ARG A 54 -16.82 4.46 -1.15
C ARG A 54 -15.52 4.76 -0.39
N ALA A 55 -14.35 4.55 -0.99
CA ALA A 55 -13.08 4.88 -0.35
C ALA A 55 -12.95 6.39 -0.04
N LEU A 56 -13.41 7.27 -0.93
CA LEU A 56 -13.42 8.73 -0.69
C LEU A 56 -14.40 9.12 0.42
N GLU A 57 -15.57 8.49 0.49
CA GLU A 57 -16.51 8.68 1.61
C GLU A 57 -15.87 8.28 2.94
N LEU A 58 -15.21 7.11 2.98
CA LEU A 58 -14.55 6.63 4.19
C LEU A 58 -13.40 7.55 4.61
N ILE A 59 -12.63 8.09 3.66
CA ILE A 59 -11.60 9.10 3.97
C ILE A 59 -12.24 10.31 4.67
N ALA A 60 -13.36 10.84 4.15
CA ALA A 60 -14.04 11.99 4.76
C ALA A 60 -14.59 11.67 6.16
N VAL A 61 -15.11 10.45 6.38
CA VAL A 61 -15.55 9.98 7.70
C VAL A 61 -14.39 9.96 8.69
N LEU A 62 -13.25 9.38 8.32
CA LEU A 62 -12.08 9.28 9.19
C LEU A 62 -11.44 10.65 9.46
N GLU A 63 -11.48 11.58 8.49
CA GLU A 63 -11.09 12.98 8.71
C GLU A 63 -12.00 13.68 9.73
N GLY A 64 -13.32 13.43 9.66
CA GLY A 64 -14.28 13.92 10.64
C GLY A 64 -13.98 13.41 12.05
N LEU A 65 -13.69 12.11 12.20
CA LEU A 65 -13.30 11.51 13.48
C LEU A 65 -11.96 12.06 14.00
N ALA A 66 -10.99 12.30 13.11
CA ALA A 66 -9.71 12.92 13.50
C ALA A 66 -9.87 14.39 13.90
N ALA A 67 -10.88 15.09 13.38
CA ALA A 67 -11.21 16.47 13.74
C ALA A 67 -12.00 16.58 15.05
N ASP A 68 -12.76 15.55 15.42
CA ASP A 68 -13.44 15.42 16.72
C ASP A 68 -13.05 14.13 17.47
N PRO A 69 -11.84 14.09 18.06
CA PRO A 69 -11.28 12.86 18.63
C PRO A 69 -12.06 12.30 19.83
N GLN A 70 -12.90 13.11 20.47
CA GLN A 70 -13.70 12.68 21.63
C GLN A 70 -14.77 11.66 21.24
N THR A 71 -15.16 11.63 19.96
CA THR A 71 -16.17 10.70 19.46
C THR A 71 -15.58 9.34 19.06
N ILE A 72 -14.26 9.25 18.85
CA ILE A 72 -13.58 8.04 18.37
C ILE A 72 -13.95 6.77 19.16
N PRO A 73 -14.00 6.77 20.51
CA PRO A 73 -14.38 5.57 21.28
C PRO A 73 -15.79 5.05 20.97
N ASN A 74 -16.71 5.92 20.55
CA ASN A 74 -18.08 5.53 20.19
C ASN A 74 -18.17 4.86 18.81
N HIS A 75 -17.10 4.94 18.01
CA HIS A 75 -17.04 4.45 16.64
C HIS A 75 -16.09 3.27 16.46
N LEU A 76 -15.69 2.58 17.54
CA LEU A 76 -14.74 1.45 17.44
C LEU A 76 -15.24 0.32 16.54
N GLU A 77 -16.53 -0.04 16.59
CA GLU A 77 -17.12 -1.07 15.73
C GLU A 77 -17.21 -0.62 14.26
N ASP A 78 -17.49 0.67 14.02
CA ASP A 78 -17.45 1.25 12.67
C ASP A 78 -16.02 1.19 12.13
N LEU A 79 -15.03 1.55 12.95
CA LEU A 79 -13.61 1.49 12.60
C LEU A 79 -13.17 0.06 12.27
N LYS A 80 -13.59 -0.95 13.05
CA LYS A 80 -13.34 -2.37 12.72
C LYS A 80 -13.93 -2.76 11.36
N THR A 81 -15.16 -2.32 11.08
CA THR A 81 -15.83 -2.57 9.80
C THR A 81 -15.11 -1.90 8.62
N ILE A 82 -14.64 -0.66 8.80
CA ILE A 82 -13.86 0.08 7.79
C ILE A 82 -12.52 -0.61 7.54
N SER A 83 -11.82 -1.04 8.60
CA SER A 83 -10.57 -1.81 8.46
C SER A 83 -10.79 -3.11 7.69
N ALA A 84 -11.83 -3.89 8.03
CA ALA A 84 -12.16 -5.13 7.33
C ALA A 84 -12.46 -4.89 5.84
N THR A 85 -13.21 -3.83 5.53
CA THR A 85 -13.49 -3.43 4.15
C THR A 85 -12.20 -3.08 3.40
N ALA A 86 -11.31 -2.30 4.02
CA ALA A 86 -10.01 -1.96 3.46
C ALA A 86 -9.11 -3.18 3.26
N ALA A 87 -9.17 -4.16 4.16
CA ALA A 87 -8.46 -5.43 4.04
C ALA A 87 -8.96 -6.26 2.83
N GLN A 88 -10.28 -6.34 2.65
CA GLN A 88 -10.90 -7.03 1.50
C GLN A 88 -10.56 -6.33 0.19
N TRP A 89 -10.54 -4.99 0.16
CA TRP A 89 -10.07 -4.23 -0.99
C TRP A 89 -8.60 -4.47 -1.30
N ALA A 90 -7.73 -4.46 -0.29
CA ALA A 90 -6.32 -4.78 -0.46
C ALA A 90 -6.15 -6.19 -1.03
N ALA A 91 -6.84 -7.19 -0.47
CA ALA A 91 -6.80 -8.58 -0.94
C ALA A 91 -7.26 -8.72 -2.41
N GLY A 92 -8.28 -7.97 -2.84
CA GLY A 92 -8.80 -7.98 -4.21
C GLY A 92 -8.06 -7.09 -5.21
N ALA A 93 -7.21 -6.17 -4.75
CA ALA A 93 -6.48 -5.25 -5.60
C ALA A 93 -5.32 -5.93 -6.33
N ALA A 94 -5.10 -5.56 -7.60
CA ALA A 94 -3.90 -5.97 -8.32
C ALA A 94 -2.65 -5.43 -7.61
N SER A 95 -1.52 -6.12 -7.73
CA SER A 95 -0.26 -5.61 -7.19
C SER A 95 0.81 -5.50 -8.27
N PRO A 96 1.46 -4.33 -8.41
CA PRO A 96 1.18 -3.07 -7.70
C PRO A 96 -0.02 -2.31 -8.27
N SER A 97 -0.75 -1.55 -7.44
CA SER A 97 -1.83 -0.66 -7.89
C SER A 97 -2.08 0.52 -6.92
N PRO A 98 -2.57 1.67 -7.42
CA PRO A 98 -3.02 2.77 -6.56
C PRO A 98 -4.15 2.35 -5.60
N GLU A 99 -5.01 1.41 -6.03
CA GLU A 99 -6.08 0.83 -5.21
C GLU A 99 -5.53 0.05 -4.02
N LEU A 100 -4.47 -0.74 -4.21
CA LEU A 100 -3.78 -1.42 -3.12
C LEU A 100 -3.21 -0.41 -2.13
N HIS A 101 -2.50 0.61 -2.63
CA HIS A 101 -1.91 1.62 -1.77
C HIS A 101 -2.97 2.39 -0.96
N ALA A 102 -4.06 2.81 -1.61
CA ALA A 102 -5.17 3.48 -0.94
C ALA A 102 -5.82 2.60 0.14
N SER A 103 -6.03 1.32 -0.14
CA SER A 103 -6.60 0.36 0.81
C SER A 103 -5.72 0.20 2.06
N VAL A 104 -4.41 0.06 1.85
CA VAL A 104 -3.44 -0.11 2.95
C VAL A 104 -3.31 1.16 3.78
N ALA A 105 -3.23 2.33 3.13
CA ALA A 105 -3.19 3.61 3.81
C ALA A 105 -4.47 3.87 4.64
N LEU A 106 -5.64 3.52 4.10
CA LEU A 106 -6.92 3.63 4.79
C LEU A 106 -6.96 2.72 6.04
N ARG A 107 -6.62 1.45 5.88
CA ARG A 107 -6.54 0.50 7.01
C ARG A 107 -5.56 0.96 8.08
N ALA A 108 -4.41 1.48 7.66
CA ALA A 108 -3.41 2.01 8.57
C ALA A 108 -3.88 3.28 9.31
N ALA A 109 -4.72 4.12 8.70
CA ALA A 109 -5.32 5.29 9.35
C ALA A 109 -6.33 4.86 10.41
N VAL A 110 -7.19 3.88 10.09
CA VAL A 110 -8.12 3.26 11.04
C VAL A 110 -7.38 2.69 12.25
N GLY A 111 -6.27 1.98 12.03
CA GLY A 111 -5.47 1.41 13.12
C GLY A 111 -4.92 2.47 14.08
N GLU A 112 -4.54 3.66 13.61
CA GLU A 112 -4.11 4.76 14.48
C GLU A 112 -5.29 5.41 15.23
N LEU A 113 -6.48 5.49 14.62
CA LEU A 113 -7.68 5.98 15.30
C LEU A 113 -8.12 5.02 16.41
N ARG A 114 -8.10 3.72 16.16
CA ARG A 114 -8.37 2.71 17.19
C ARG A 114 -7.32 2.76 18.31
N GLU A 115 -6.03 2.88 17.96
CA GLU A 115 -4.98 3.04 18.95
C GLU A 115 -5.16 4.31 19.77
N TYR A 116 -5.61 5.41 19.16
CA TYR A 116 -5.94 6.65 19.88
C TYR A 116 -7.06 6.44 20.91
N ALA A 117 -8.07 5.61 20.60
CA ALA A 117 -9.16 5.32 21.54
C ALA A 117 -8.65 4.63 22.82
N VAL A 118 -7.65 3.76 22.69
CA VAL A 118 -7.05 3.04 23.83
C VAL A 118 -5.95 3.88 24.51
N ARG A 119 -5.13 4.55 23.71
CA ARG A 119 -3.97 5.36 24.13
C ARG A 119 -3.97 6.70 23.39
N PRO A 120 -4.67 7.72 23.93
CA PRO A 120 -4.79 9.02 23.28
C PRO A 120 -3.43 9.70 23.13
N THR A 121 -2.98 9.90 21.88
CA THR A 121 -1.75 10.63 21.56
C THR A 121 -1.98 11.57 20.40
N LEU A 122 -1.55 12.83 20.53
CA LEU A 122 -1.68 13.83 19.44
C LEU A 122 -0.88 13.43 18.20
N SER A 123 0.27 12.78 18.39
CA SER A 123 1.07 12.23 17.28
C SER A 123 0.35 11.12 16.51
N GLY A 124 -0.57 10.38 17.14
CA GLY A 124 -1.44 9.43 16.47
C GLY A 124 -2.36 10.11 15.46
N LEU A 125 -2.98 11.24 15.84
CA LEU A 125 -3.88 12.00 14.95
C LEU A 125 -3.14 12.63 13.75
N ASP A 126 -1.90 13.09 13.94
CA ASP A 126 -1.08 13.59 12.83
C ASP A 126 -0.75 12.47 11.83
N LYS A 127 -0.47 11.25 12.32
CA LYS A 127 -0.27 10.08 11.45
C LYS A 127 -1.54 9.70 10.71
N VAL A 128 -2.71 9.78 11.35
CA VAL A 128 -4.01 9.56 10.68
C VAL A 128 -4.15 10.51 9.49
N ARG A 129 -3.98 11.82 9.72
CA ARG A 129 -4.09 12.84 8.68
C ARG A 129 -3.12 12.60 7.52
N PHE A 130 -1.88 12.25 7.84
CA PHE A 130 -0.88 11.92 6.82
C PHE A 130 -1.27 10.70 5.98
N LYS A 131 -1.74 9.62 6.60
CA LYS A 131 -2.18 8.40 5.90
C LYS A 131 -3.43 8.62 5.04
N LEU A 132 -4.37 9.44 5.51
CA LEU A 132 -5.55 9.81 4.73
C LEU A 132 -5.19 10.66 3.51
N GLU A 133 -4.22 11.56 3.64
CA GLU A 133 -3.69 12.31 2.50
C GLU A 133 -2.99 11.38 1.49
N GLN A 134 -2.21 10.41 1.96
CA GLN A 134 -1.61 9.39 1.07
C GLN A 134 -2.68 8.59 0.32
N ALA A 135 -3.73 8.14 1.01
CA ALA A 135 -4.84 7.44 0.39
C ALA A 135 -5.52 8.32 -0.68
N ARG A 136 -5.75 9.60 -0.39
CA ARG A 136 -6.34 10.56 -1.34
C ARG A 136 -5.45 10.79 -2.55
N LEU A 137 -4.13 10.92 -2.36
CA LEU A 137 -3.16 11.06 -3.45
C LEU A 137 -3.14 9.81 -4.35
N ALA A 138 -3.22 8.62 -3.76
CA ALA A 138 -3.32 7.36 -4.51
C ALA A 138 -4.59 7.31 -5.37
N LEU A 139 -5.71 7.83 -4.87
CA LEU A 139 -6.96 7.86 -5.61
C LEU A 139 -6.99 8.95 -6.70
N THR A 140 -6.27 10.05 -6.52
CA THR A 140 -6.23 11.14 -7.52
C THR A 140 -5.20 10.90 -8.62
N THR A 141 -4.21 10.03 -8.37
CA THR A 141 -3.26 9.59 -9.40
C THR A 141 -3.93 8.65 -10.40
N THR A 142 -4.34 9.19 -11.54
CA THR A 142 -5.01 8.48 -12.65
C THR A 142 -4.08 7.61 -13.50
N VAL A 143 -2.94 7.18 -12.96
CA VAL A 143 -2.10 6.17 -13.63
C VAL A 143 -2.72 4.81 -13.36
N ALA A 144 -3.74 4.48 -14.14
CA ALA A 144 -4.24 3.13 -14.27
C ALA A 144 -3.12 2.29 -14.89
N GLY A 145 -2.21 1.78 -14.04
CA GLY A 145 -1.30 0.73 -14.44
C GLY A 145 -2.12 -0.53 -14.67
N ASP A 146 -2.10 -1.05 -15.88
CA ASP A 146 -2.68 -2.34 -16.28
C ASP A 146 -2.04 -3.57 -15.57
N GLY A 147 -1.37 -3.36 -14.44
CA GLY A 147 -0.54 -4.34 -13.74
C GLY A 147 0.74 -4.73 -14.47
N THR A 148 0.95 -4.31 -15.72
CA THR A 148 2.09 -4.72 -16.56
C THR A 148 3.12 -3.61 -16.78
N THR A 149 2.72 -2.34 -16.67
CA THR A 149 3.63 -1.19 -16.71
C THR A 149 3.59 -0.37 -15.44
N ALA A 150 3.98 -1.00 -14.33
CA ALA A 150 4.30 -0.26 -13.12
C ALA A 150 5.66 0.46 -13.32
N PRO A 151 5.75 1.81 -13.24
CA PRO A 151 7.04 2.47 -13.09
C PRO A 151 7.82 1.80 -11.95
N SER A 152 9.13 1.63 -12.10
CA SER A 152 9.94 0.76 -11.22
C SER A 152 9.81 1.07 -9.71
N GLY A 153 9.36 2.27 -9.32
CA GLY A 153 9.02 2.62 -7.93
C GLY A 153 7.74 1.96 -7.40
N LEU A 154 6.70 1.79 -8.23
CA LEU A 154 5.43 1.17 -7.84
C LEU A 154 5.58 -0.32 -7.55
N VAL A 155 6.50 -1.03 -8.23
CA VAL A 155 6.73 -2.48 -7.97
C VAL A 155 7.28 -2.70 -6.56
N THR A 156 8.21 -1.86 -6.11
CA THR A 156 8.72 -1.90 -4.73
C THR A 156 7.70 -1.42 -3.71
N GLU A 157 6.84 -0.46 -4.10
CA GLU A 157 5.74 0.00 -3.25
C GLU A 157 4.64 -1.05 -3.10
N GLY A 158 4.29 -1.81 -4.14
CA GLY A 158 3.31 -2.88 -4.04
C GLY A 158 3.71 -3.97 -3.02
N VAL A 159 4.99 -4.37 -3.00
CA VAL A 159 5.50 -5.31 -1.97
C VAL A 159 5.45 -4.69 -0.58
N ARG A 160 5.85 -3.41 -0.45
CA ARG A 160 5.76 -2.69 0.81
C ARG A 160 4.32 -2.61 1.32
N ASP A 161 3.38 -2.31 0.44
CA ASP A 161 1.95 -2.21 0.77
C ASP A 161 1.41 -3.56 1.23
N ARG A 162 1.79 -4.66 0.58
CA ARG A 162 1.42 -6.02 1.03
C ARG A 162 1.97 -6.32 2.42
N ILE A 163 3.23 -6.00 2.67
CA ILE A 163 3.84 -6.19 4.00
C ILE A 163 3.12 -5.33 5.05
N GLN A 164 2.87 -4.06 4.75
CA GLN A 164 2.15 -3.15 5.63
C GLN A 164 0.72 -3.62 5.92
N ASN A 165 0.04 -4.24 4.94
CA ASN A 165 -1.28 -4.82 5.16
C ASN A 165 -1.22 -5.99 6.15
N LEU A 166 -0.21 -6.87 6.04
CA LEU A 166 -0.02 -7.97 6.97
C LEU A 166 0.37 -7.47 8.37
N GLU A 167 1.23 -6.45 8.46
CA GLU A 167 1.56 -5.80 9.73
C GLU A 167 0.33 -5.16 10.38
N ALA A 168 -0.53 -4.50 9.58
CA ALA A 168 -1.79 -3.93 10.04
C ALA A 168 -2.72 -5.02 10.61
N ALA A 169 -2.85 -6.15 9.92
CA ALA A 169 -3.63 -7.28 10.40
C ALA A 169 -3.13 -7.83 11.75
N GLN A 170 -1.81 -7.96 11.92
CA GLN A 170 -1.24 -8.40 13.20
C GLN A 170 -1.45 -7.36 14.31
N LYS A 171 -1.28 -6.07 13.99
CA LYS A 171 -1.50 -4.98 14.94
C LYS A 171 -2.96 -4.89 15.38
N GLU A 172 -3.91 -5.09 14.46
CA GLU A 172 -5.33 -5.09 14.76
C GLU A 172 -5.72 -6.22 15.71
N ARG A 173 -5.18 -7.44 15.51
CA ARG A 173 -5.40 -8.57 16.43
C ARG A 173 -4.84 -8.28 17.82
N ALA A 174 -3.66 -7.67 17.89
CA ALA A 174 -3.06 -7.27 19.17
C ALA A 174 -3.88 -6.17 19.86
N LEU A 175 -4.41 -5.22 19.10
CA LEU A 175 -5.23 -4.13 19.61
C LEU A 175 -6.61 -4.61 20.07
N GLU A 176 -7.21 -5.57 19.36
CA GLU A 176 -8.46 -6.20 19.77
C GLU A 176 -8.34 -6.88 21.15
N ILE A 177 -7.19 -7.52 21.43
CA ILE A 177 -6.89 -8.06 22.77
C ILE A 177 -6.79 -6.94 23.83
N ASP A 178 -6.16 -5.80 23.49
CA ASP A 178 -6.03 -4.65 24.40
C ASP A 178 -7.38 -3.96 24.66
N GLU A 179 -8.22 -3.86 23.62
CA GLU A 179 -9.60 -3.35 23.69
C GLU A 179 -10.50 -4.26 24.55
N ASP A 180 -10.40 -5.59 24.40
CA ASP A 180 -11.18 -6.57 25.17
C ASP A 180 -10.75 -6.68 26.63
N LEU A 181 -9.46 -6.46 26.92
CA LEU A 181 -8.93 -6.48 28.29
C LEU A 181 -9.32 -5.23 29.09
N GLY A 182 -9.65 -4.13 28.41
CA GLY A 182 -10.01 -2.85 29.02
C GLY A 182 -8.89 -2.21 29.87
N PRO A 183 -9.00 -0.92 30.21
CA PRO A 183 -8.16 -0.31 31.25
C PRO A 183 -8.51 -0.83 32.66
#